data_AF-A0A383CCF7-F1
#
_entry.id   AF-A0A383CCF7-F1
#
_cell.length_a   1.000
_cell.length_b   1.000
_cell.length_c   1.000
_cell.angle_alpha   90.00
_cell.angle_beta   90.00
_cell.angle_gamma   90.00
#
_symmetry.space_group_name_H-M   'P 1'
#
loop_
_entity.id
_entity.type
_entity.pdbx_description
1 polymer ?
#
loop_
_entity_poly.entity_id
_entity_poly.type
_entity_poly.pdbx_seq_one_letter_code
_entity_poly.pdbx_strand_id
1 'polypeptide(L)'
;MTVGIIVQTRTGSTRLPGKVMMKADDKLLMVDYVINQLKHSKLHDEIVIATTDLKQDDVIFDYVTNRNIPCFRGDEKNVLERHYQC
;
A
#
# COMPACT_ATOMS: atom_id res chain seq x y z
N MET A 1 -9.13 -5.43 -21.24
CA MET A 1 -8.42 -6.10 -20.13
C MET A 1 -7.81 -5.00 -19.30
N THR A 2 -8.13 -4.93 -18.02
CA THR A 2 -7.56 -3.94 -17.10
C THR A 2 -6.32 -4.54 -16.44
N VAL A 3 -5.23 -3.79 -16.37
CA VAL A 3 -3.97 -4.17 -15.73
C VAL A 3 -3.78 -3.32 -14.49
N GLY A 4 -4.06 -3.89 -13.31
CA GLY A 4 -3.84 -3.25 -12.02
C GLY A 4 -2.51 -3.65 -11.38
N ILE A 5 -1.90 -2.73 -10.64
CA ILE A 5 -0.76 -3.01 -9.76
C ILE A 5 -1.23 -2.94 -8.31
N ILE A 6 -1.24 -4.09 -7.63
CA ILE A 6 -1.62 -4.18 -6.21
C ILE A 6 -0.35 -4.16 -5.35
N VAL A 7 -0.20 -3.12 -4.53
CA VAL A 7 0.91 -2.99 -3.57
C VAL A 7 0.41 -3.38 -2.19
N GLN A 8 0.76 -4.59 -1.76
CA GLN A 8 0.40 -5.06 -0.43
C GLN A 8 1.31 -4.45 0.64
N THR A 9 0.71 -3.84 1.67
CA THR A 9 1.46 -3.19 2.75
C THR A 9 0.77 -3.34 4.11
N ARG A 10 1.57 -3.47 5.18
CA ARG A 10 1.09 -3.45 6.58
C ARG A 10 2.18 -2.93 7.50
N THR A 11 1.80 -2.33 8.60
CA THR A 11 2.70 -1.86 9.67
C THR A 11 3.26 -3.03 10.50
N GLY A 12 2.53 -4.14 10.61
CA GLY A 12 2.84 -5.33 11.42
C GLY A 12 4.00 -6.22 10.92
N SER A 13 5.06 -5.64 10.35
CA SER A 13 6.25 -6.39 9.93
C SER A 13 7.06 -6.89 11.13
N THR A 14 7.39 -8.19 11.18
CA THR A 14 8.13 -8.79 12.31
C THR A 14 9.59 -8.35 12.38
N ARG A 15 10.24 -8.06 11.25
CA ARG A 15 11.67 -7.70 11.17
C ARG A 15 11.93 -6.21 11.40
N LEU A 16 11.05 -5.35 10.87
CA LEU A 16 11.12 -3.91 11.05
C LEU A 16 9.69 -3.34 11.10
N PRO A 17 9.06 -3.34 12.29
CA PRO A 17 7.72 -2.82 12.48
C PRO A 17 7.61 -1.37 12.00
N GLY A 18 6.49 -1.02 11.36
CA GLY A 18 6.25 0.35 10.88
C GLY A 18 7.10 0.78 9.68
N LYS A 19 7.93 -0.11 9.10
CA LYS A 19 8.82 0.20 7.95
C LYS A 19 8.12 0.99 6.85
N VAL A 20 6.90 0.60 6.47
CA VAL A 20 6.14 1.22 5.37
C VAL A 20 5.94 2.73 5.58
N MET A 21 5.74 3.14 6.83
CA MET A 21 5.49 4.53 7.22
C MET A 21 6.74 5.23 7.78
N MET A 22 7.91 4.59 7.70
CA MET A 22 9.17 5.17 8.11
C MET A 22 9.65 6.16 7.05
N LYS A 23 10.23 7.28 7.48
CA LYS A 23 10.93 8.21 6.58
C LYS A 23 12.13 7.51 5.95
N ALA A 24 12.20 7.50 4.62
CA ALA A 24 13.37 7.04 3.88
C ALA A 24 14.39 8.17 3.67
N ASP A 25 13.90 9.41 3.60
CA ASP A 25 14.70 10.63 3.60
C ASP A 25 13.95 11.75 4.34
N ASP A 26 14.40 13.00 4.20
CA ASP A 26 13.81 14.15 4.89
C ASP A 26 12.33 14.41 4.51
N LYS A 27 11.90 13.93 3.34
CA LYS A 27 10.64 14.28 2.69
C LYS A 27 9.68 13.10 2.55
N LEU A 28 10.17 11.92 2.19
CA LEU A 28 9.37 10.79 1.73
C LEU A 28 9.41 9.62 2.70
N LEU A 29 8.28 8.92 2.80
CA LEU A 29 8.16 7.64 3.48
C LEU A 29 8.57 6.49 2.55
N MET A 30 8.90 5.34 3.12
CA MET A 30 9.26 4.13 2.37
C MET A 30 8.20 3.75 1.32
N VAL A 31 6.91 3.93 1.64
CA VAL A 31 5.80 3.65 0.70
C VAL A 31 5.80 4.58 -0.51
N ASP A 32 6.25 5.83 -0.37
CA ASP A 32 6.23 6.80 -1.46
C ASP A 32 7.18 6.39 -2.58
N TYR A 33 8.35 5.84 -2.25
CA TYR A 33 9.30 5.38 -3.26
C TYR A 33 8.71 4.31 -4.16
N VAL A 34 7.98 3.36 -3.58
CA VAL A 34 7.30 2.30 -4.35
C VAL A 34 6.22 2.92 -5.24
N ILE A 35 5.33 3.72 -4.68
CA ILE A 35 4.22 4.34 -5.41
C ILE A 35 4.74 5.24 -6.54
N ASN A 36 5.69 6.13 -6.24
CA ASN A 36 6.24 7.07 -7.21
C ASN A 36 6.96 6.34 -8.34
N GLN A 37 7.71 5.27 -8.02
CA GLN A 37 8.37 4.46 -9.04
C GLN A 37 7.35 3.77 -9.95
N LEU A 38 6.26 3.24 -9.39
CA LEU A 38 5.20 2.57 -10.16
C LEU A 38 4.44 3.53 -11.07
N LYS A 39 4.25 4.79 -10.66
CA LYS A 39 3.62 5.84 -11.50
C LYS A 39 4.39 6.12 -12.79
N HIS A 40 5.67 5.76 -12.88
CA HIS A 40 6.44 5.87 -14.12
C HIS A 40 6.19 4.72 -15.12
N SER A 41 5.57 3.62 -14.69
CA SER A 41 5.18 2.53 -15.58
C SER A 41 4.12 3.00 -16.56
N LYS A 42 4.23 2.60 -17.83
CA LYS A 42 3.23 2.92 -18.88
C LYS A 42 2.25 1.78 -19.15
N LEU A 43 2.41 0.64 -18.46
CA LEU A 43 1.67 -0.60 -18.72
C LEU A 43 0.77 -0.96 -17.53
N HIS A 44 0.09 0.02 -16.96
CA HIS A 44 -0.93 -0.19 -15.94
C HIS A 44 -2.05 0.83 -16.11
N ASP A 45 -3.26 0.44 -15.72
CA ASP A 45 -4.42 1.32 -15.67
C ASP A 45 -4.58 1.93 -14.27
N GLU A 46 -4.18 1.19 -13.23
CA GLU A 46 -4.40 1.59 -11.83
C GLU A 46 -3.33 1.04 -10.87
N ILE A 47 -3.07 1.77 -9.79
CA ILE A 47 -2.25 1.35 -8.65
C ILE A 47 -3.15 1.34 -7.41
N VAL A 48 -3.27 0.19 -6.76
CA VAL A 48 -4.08 0.01 -5.56
C VAL A 48 -3.18 -0.38 -4.39
N ILE A 49 -3.39 0.23 -3.24
CA ILE A 49 -2.72 -0.17 -2.00
C ILE A 49 -3.61 -1.17 -1.26
N ALA A 50 -3.13 -2.40 -1.06
CA ALA A 50 -3.81 -3.40 -0.27
C ALA A 50 -3.23 -3.42 1.15
N THR A 51 -4.01 -2.99 2.15
CA THR A 51 -3.59 -3.02 3.57
C THR A 51 -4.55 -3.82 4.44
N THR A 52 -4.27 -3.93 5.74
CA THR A 52 -5.17 -4.66 6.64
C THR A 52 -6.32 -3.79 7.16
N ASP A 53 -7.39 -4.43 7.56
CA ASP A 53 -8.51 -3.83 8.30
C ASP A 53 -8.20 -3.57 9.78
N LEU A 54 -6.99 -3.88 10.24
CA LEU A 54 -6.55 -3.59 11.61
C LEU A 54 -6.31 -2.09 11.81
N LYS A 55 -6.66 -1.59 12.99
CA LYS A 55 -6.49 -0.18 13.39
C LYS A 55 -5.06 0.35 13.23
N GLN A 56 -4.06 -0.49 13.45
CA GLN A 56 -2.65 -0.11 13.28
C GLN A 56 -2.29 0.29 11.83
N ASP A 57 -3.08 -0.15 10.86
CA ASP A 57 -2.90 0.15 9.43
C ASP A 57 -3.77 1.31 8.94
N ASP A 58 -4.57 1.94 9.82
CA ASP A 58 -5.31 3.18 9.50
C ASP A 58 -4.35 4.26 8.97
N VAL A 59 -3.15 4.34 9.54
CA VAL A 59 -2.12 5.29 9.10
C VAL A 59 -1.72 5.09 7.63
N ILE A 60 -1.73 3.85 7.12
CA ILE A 60 -1.46 3.58 5.70
C ILE A 60 -2.65 4.03 4.87
N PHE A 61 -3.86 3.61 5.25
CA PHE A 61 -5.10 3.95 4.56
C PHE A 61 -5.29 5.46 4.42
N ASP A 62 -5.21 6.19 5.53
CA ASP A 62 -5.37 7.65 5.55
C ASP A 62 -4.27 8.32 4.72
N TYR A 63 -3.03 7.84 4.81
CA TYR A 63 -1.92 8.43 4.08
C TYR A 63 -2.11 8.33 2.56
N VAL A 64 -2.54 7.18 2.04
CA VAL A 64 -2.64 6.96 0.59
C VAL A 64 -3.94 7.54 0.01
N THR A 65 -5.06 7.44 0.75
CA THR A 65 -6.35 7.98 0.32
C THR A 65 -6.35 9.51 0.27
N ASN A 66 -5.70 10.18 1.22
CA ASN A 66 -5.49 11.64 1.18
C ASN A 66 -4.66 12.10 -0.04
N ARG A 67 -3.99 11.18 -0.74
CA ARG A 67 -3.25 11.43 -1.99
C ARG A 67 -4.01 10.95 -3.23
N ASN A 68 -5.30 10.63 -3.09
CA ASN A 68 -6.16 10.07 -4.15
C ASN A 68 -5.61 8.76 -4.73
N ILE A 69 -4.98 7.92 -3.90
CA ILE A 69 -4.54 6.60 -4.29
C ILE A 69 -5.55 5.58 -3.76
N PRO A 70 -6.16 4.74 -4.62
CA PRO A 70 -7.07 3.68 -4.21
C PRO A 70 -6.45 2.79 -3.14
N CYS A 71 -7.24 2.45 -2.11
CA CYS A 71 -6.79 1.59 -1.03
C CYS A 71 -7.88 0.60 -0.63
N PHE A 72 -7.54 -0.68 -0.71
CA PHE A 72 -8.36 -1.78 -0.24
C PHE A 72 -7.87 -2.23 1.15
N ARG A 73 -8.81 -2.60 2.02
CA ARG A 73 -8.54 -3.12 3.37
C ARG A 73 -9.18 -4.49 3.55
N GLY A 74 -8.43 -5.45 4.08
CA GLY A 74 -8.95 -6.80 4.34
C GLY A 74 -8.07 -7.62 5.29
N ASP A 75 -8.43 -8.88 5.50
CA ASP A 75 -7.86 -9.73 6.55
C ASP A 75 -6.33 -9.84 6.53
N GLU A 76 -5.69 -9.63 7.69
CA GLU A 76 -4.23 -9.67 7.83
C GLU A 76 -3.60 -10.98 7.31
N LYS A 77 -4.22 -12.12 7.63
CA LYS A 77 -3.69 -13.47 7.40
C LYS A 77 -4.09 -14.03 6.05
N ASN A 78 -5.31 -13.74 5.57
CA ASN A 78 -5.80 -14.16 4.27
C ASN A 78 -5.32 -13.19 3.18
N VAL A 79 -4.02 -13.27 2.91
CA VAL A 79 -3.35 -12.45 1.91
C VAL A 79 -3.96 -12.64 0.52
N LEU A 80 -4.28 -13.88 0.14
CA LEU A 80 -4.82 -14.19 -1.17
C LEU A 80 -6.17 -13.51 -1.39
N GLU A 81 -7.08 -13.62 -0.42
CA GLU A 81 -8.39 -12.97 -0.51
C GLU A 81 -8.25 -11.45 -0.62
N ARG A 82 -7.33 -10.85 0.14
CA ARG A 82 -7.08 -9.41 0.03
C ARG A 82 -6.63 -8.99 -1.37
N HIS A 83 -5.83 -9.81 -2.07
CA HIS A 83 -5.48 -9.54 -3.47
C HIS A 83 -6.64 -9.80 -4.43
N TYR A 84 -7.44 -10.83 -4.19
CA TYR A 84 -8.55 -11.21 -5.05
C TYR A 84 -9.71 -10.20 -5.03
N GLN A 85 -9.94 -9.54 -3.90
CA GLN A 85 -11.01 -8.56 -3.70
C GLN A 85 -10.61 -7.10 -4.03
N CYS A 86 -9.34 -6.86 -4.38
CA CYS A 86 -8.88 -5.56 -4.90
C CYS A 86 -9.35 -5.37 -6.35
#